data_AF-J0DCB2-F1
#
_entry.id   AF-J0DCB2-F1
#
_cell.length_a   1.000
_cell.length_b   1.000
_cell.length_c   1.000
_cell.angle_alpha   90.00
_cell.angle_beta   90.00
_cell.angle_gamma   90.00
#
_symmetry.space_group_name_H-M   'P 1'
#
loop_
_entity.id
_entity.type
_entity.pdbx_description
1 polymer ?
#
loop_
_entity_poly.entity_id
_entity_poly.type
_entity_poly.pdbx_seq_one_letter_code
_entity_poly.pdbx_strand_id
1 'polypeptide(L)'
;MNKRKHVSKKVFNVIILFVAVFTLLVVIHKTLSNGIHIQNLKIGKLGISELYLKLNNKLSLEVERVDLSSFFHQKPTKKRLEVSDLIKNIRYGIWAVSYFEKLKVKEIILDDKNKANIFFDGSKYELEFPGIKGEFSLEDDKNIKLKIINLLFKDIKVQVDGNAHYSPKARKMAFNLIVKPLIEPSAAIYLQGLTDLKTIELKINTSPMKSLAFLKPLFQRQSQKI
;
A
#
# COMPACT_ATOMS: atom_id res chain seq x y z
N MET A 1 60.27 -31.83 4.64
CA MET A 1 59.16 -32.81 4.85
C MET A 1 57.84 -32.04 4.98
N ASN A 2 57.15 -31.75 3.88
CA ASN A 2 55.91 -30.95 3.89
C ASN A 2 54.69 -31.88 3.80
N LYS A 3 54.03 -32.13 4.93
CA LYS A 3 52.73 -32.81 4.98
C LYS A 3 51.68 -31.93 4.28
N ARG A 4 51.38 -32.22 3.01
CA ARG A 4 50.23 -31.64 2.33
C ARG A 4 48.97 -32.08 3.08
N LYS A 5 48.33 -31.15 3.80
CA LYS A 5 47.03 -31.39 4.46
C LYS A 5 46.03 -31.80 3.39
N HIS A 6 45.62 -33.08 3.41
CA HIS A 6 44.56 -33.59 2.55
C HIS A 6 43.27 -32.88 2.98
N VAL A 7 42.87 -31.85 2.24
CA VAL A 7 41.59 -31.18 2.47
C VAL A 7 40.50 -32.24 2.31
N SER A 8 39.73 -32.47 3.36
CA SER A 8 38.63 -33.45 3.35
C SER A 8 37.66 -33.13 2.21
N LYS A 9 37.20 -34.16 1.47
CA LYS A 9 36.18 -34.02 0.40
C LYS A 9 34.96 -33.20 0.87
N LYS A 10 34.62 -33.23 2.17
CA LYS A 10 33.55 -32.42 2.75
C LYS A 10 33.84 -30.92 2.68
N VAL A 11 35.07 -30.49 2.99
CA VAL A 11 35.47 -29.07 2.94
C VAL A 11 35.49 -28.58 1.50
N PHE A 12 35.95 -29.40 0.56
CA PHE A 12 35.96 -29.07 -0.87
C PHE A 12 34.53 -28.89 -1.43
N ASN A 13 33.58 -29.77 -1.07
CA ASN A 13 32.18 -29.63 -1.48
C ASN A 13 31.52 -28.36 -0.90
N VAL A 14 31.84 -27.99 0.35
CA VAL A 14 31.32 -26.75 0.96
C VAL A 14 31.86 -25.52 0.22
N ILE A 15 33.13 -25.52 -0.17
CA ILE A 15 33.73 -24.43 -0.94
C ILE A 15 33.06 -24.32 -2.32
N ILE A 16 32.85 -25.45 -3.02
CA ILE A 16 32.16 -25.46 -4.32
C ILE A 16 30.74 -24.90 -4.19
N LEU A 17 29.99 -25.32 -3.17
CA LEU A 17 28.65 -24.78 -2.91
C LEU A 17 28.69 -23.27 -2.70
N PHE A 18 29.65 -22.78 -1.91
CA PHE A 18 29.79 -21.35 -1.64
C PHE A 18 30.13 -20.56 -2.91
N VAL A 19 31.05 -21.08 -3.73
CA VAL A 19 31.40 -20.49 -5.03
C VAL A 19 30.19 -20.48 -5.95
N ALA A 20 29.44 -21.58 -6.05
CA ALA A 20 28.25 -21.67 -6.90
C ALA A 20 27.17 -20.66 -6.48
N VAL A 21 26.90 -20.55 -5.18
CA VAL A 21 25.96 -19.56 -4.63
C VAL A 21 26.46 -18.14 -4.89
N PHE A 22 27.75 -17.88 -4.70
CA PHE A 22 28.33 -16.55 -4.95
C PHE A 22 28.22 -16.16 -6.42
N THR A 23 28.56 -17.06 -7.35
CA THR A 23 28.40 -16.82 -8.79
C THR A 23 26.94 -16.54 -9.14
N LEU A 24 26.00 -17.30 -8.57
CA LEU A 24 24.57 -17.08 -8.79
C LEU A 24 24.14 -15.69 -8.31
N LEU A 25 24.59 -15.26 -7.12
CA LEU A 25 24.29 -13.93 -6.58
C LEU A 25 24.85 -12.81 -7.47
N VAL A 26 26.08 -12.95 -7.98
CA VAL A 26 26.68 -11.98 -8.91
C VAL A 26 25.90 -11.89 -10.21
N VAL A 27 25.49 -13.03 -10.78
CA VAL A 27 24.66 -13.06 -12.00
C VAL A 27 23.33 -12.37 -11.76
N ILE A 28 22.60 -12.73 -10.69
CA ILE A 28 21.32 -12.11 -10.33
C ILE A 28 21.47 -10.60 -10.14
N HIS A 29 22.49 -10.17 -9.40
CA HIS A 29 22.76 -8.75 -9.17
C HIS A 29 23.01 -8.00 -10.48
N LYS A 30 23.85 -8.54 -11.36
CA LYS A 30 24.17 -7.92 -12.65
C LYS A 30 22.95 -7.85 -13.56
N THR A 31 22.17 -8.93 -13.63
CA THR A 31 20.93 -8.97 -14.41
C THR A 31 19.92 -7.93 -13.91
N LEU A 32 19.71 -7.85 -12.60
CA LEU A 32 18.82 -6.85 -12.01
C LEU A 32 19.36 -5.43 -12.20
N SER A 33 20.67 -5.23 -12.13
CA SER A 33 21.29 -3.91 -12.29
C SER A 33 21.15 -3.34 -13.71
N ASN A 34 21.26 -4.21 -14.72
CA ASN A 34 20.97 -3.84 -16.11
C ASN A 34 19.49 -3.56 -16.35
N GLY A 35 18.62 -4.14 -15.53
CA GLY A 35 17.17 -4.07 -15.67
C GLY A 35 16.63 -5.27 -16.43
N ILE A 36 15.48 -5.75 -15.95
CA ILE A 36 14.72 -6.85 -16.54
C ILE A 36 13.43 -6.27 -17.09
N HIS A 37 13.14 -6.55 -18.35
CA HIS A 37 11.91 -6.15 -19.01
C HIS A 37 11.13 -7.38 -19.45
N ILE A 38 9.89 -7.50 -19.00
CA ILE A 38 8.99 -8.61 -19.32
C ILE A 38 7.73 -8.02 -19.94
N GLN A 39 7.56 -8.23 -21.25
CA GLN A 39 6.43 -7.69 -22.00
C GLN A 39 5.09 -8.24 -21.51
N ASN A 40 5.00 -9.56 -21.31
CA ASN A 40 3.78 -10.20 -20.85
C ASN A 40 4.13 -11.32 -19.87
N LEU A 41 3.54 -11.25 -18.68
CA LEU A 41 3.68 -12.24 -17.63
C LEU A 41 2.29 -12.66 -17.17
N LYS A 42 1.99 -13.96 -17.30
CA LYS A 42 0.73 -14.53 -16.83
C LYS A 42 1.00 -15.48 -15.67
N ILE A 43 0.57 -15.10 -14.48
CA ILE A 43 0.70 -15.93 -13.27
C ILE A 43 -0.70 -16.36 -12.85
N GLY A 44 -1.09 -17.58 -13.25
CA GLY A 44 -2.45 -18.08 -13.04
C GLY A 44 -3.49 -17.17 -13.70
N LYS A 45 -4.30 -16.49 -12.88
CA LYS A 45 -5.34 -15.55 -13.35
C LYS A 45 -4.88 -14.08 -13.38
N LEU A 46 -3.64 -13.79 -12.95
CA LEU A 46 -3.06 -12.45 -13.01
C LEU A 46 -2.41 -12.25 -14.38
N GLY A 47 -2.87 -11.25 -15.12
CA GLY A 47 -2.21 -10.75 -16.33
C GLY A 47 -1.39 -9.51 -15.99
N ILE A 48 -0.10 -9.51 -16.32
CA ILE A 48 0.79 -8.37 -16.14
C ILE A 48 1.41 -8.04 -17.49
N SER A 49 1.35 -6.77 -17.88
CA SER A 49 1.96 -6.27 -19.12
C SER A 49 3.01 -5.20 -18.82
N GLU A 50 4.10 -5.27 -19.58
CA GLU A 50 5.26 -4.36 -19.54
C GLU A 50 5.77 -4.17 -18.10
N LEU A 51 6.26 -5.26 -17.51
CA LEU A 51 6.95 -5.24 -16.22
C LEU A 51 8.41 -4.89 -16.44
N TYR A 52 8.84 -3.80 -15.82
CA TYR A 52 10.23 -3.37 -15.75
C TYR A 52 10.72 -3.41 -14.31
N LEU A 53 11.80 -4.15 -14.05
CA LEU A 53 12.43 -4.26 -12.74
C LEU A 53 13.92 -3.95 -12.85
N LYS A 54 14.40 -2.96 -12.11
CA LYS A 54 15.82 -2.59 -12.08
C LYS A 54 16.34 -2.46 -10.65
N LEU A 55 17.55 -2.91 -10.38
CA LEU A 55 18.26 -2.70 -9.13
C LEU A 55 19.31 -1.60 -9.28
N ASN A 56 19.07 -0.44 -8.68
CA ASN A 56 20.11 0.58 -8.50
C ASN A 56 20.67 0.39 -7.08
N ASN A 57 20.50 1.39 -6.20
CA ASN A 57 20.72 1.22 -4.76
C ASN A 57 19.60 0.40 -4.10
N LYS A 58 18.36 0.56 -4.60
CA LYS A 58 17.17 -0.24 -4.25
C LYS A 58 16.44 -0.65 -5.53
N LEU A 59 15.43 -1.50 -5.39
CA LEU A 59 14.62 -1.96 -6.53
C LEU A 59 13.73 -0.84 -7.07
N SER A 60 13.63 -0.73 -8.38
CA SER A 60 12.65 0.10 -9.09
C SER A 60 11.75 -0.83 -9.88
N LEU A 61 10.45 -0.82 -9.59
CA LEU A 61 9.44 -1.60 -10.29
C LEU A 61 8.48 -0.67 -11.00
N GLU A 62 8.37 -0.84 -12.31
CA GLU A 62 7.33 -0.20 -13.12
C GLU A 62 6.53 -1.29 -13.82
N VAL A 63 5.21 -1.15 -13.77
CA VAL A 63 4.28 -2.05 -14.43
C VAL A 63 3.27 -1.19 -15.17
N GLU A 64 3.11 -1.43 -16.47
CA GLU A 64 2.13 -0.69 -17.27
C GLU A 64 0.71 -1.10 -16.89
N ARG A 65 0.45 -2.41 -16.87
CA ARG A 65 -0.90 -2.93 -16.63
C ARG A 65 -0.88 -4.19 -15.77
N VAL A 66 -1.79 -4.24 -14.81
CA VAL A 66 -2.13 -5.43 -14.03
C VAL A 66 -3.64 -5.69 -14.15
N ASP A 67 -4.01 -6.90 -14.55
CA ASP A 67 -5.40 -7.34 -14.59
C ASP A 67 -5.76 -8.13 -13.32
N LEU A 68 -6.62 -7.54 -12.50
CA LEU A 68 -7.15 -8.13 -11.26
C LEU A 68 -8.64 -8.48 -11.38
N SER A 69 -9.26 -8.31 -12.55
CA SER A 69 -10.71 -8.50 -12.76
C SER A 69 -11.23 -9.84 -12.22
N SER A 70 -10.46 -10.90 -12.47
CA SER A 70 -10.78 -12.26 -12.05
C SER A 70 -10.87 -12.48 -10.53
N PHE A 71 -10.33 -11.58 -9.71
CA PHE A 71 -10.35 -11.66 -8.24
C PHE A 71 -11.57 -10.97 -7.62
N PHE A 72 -12.20 -10.02 -8.32
CA PHE A 72 -13.34 -9.25 -7.80
C PHE A 72 -14.69 -9.98 -7.89
N HIS A 73 -14.74 -11.18 -8.49
CA HIS A 73 -15.95 -12.00 -8.57
C HIS A 73 -16.17 -12.93 -7.37
N GLN A 74 -15.34 -12.86 -6.32
CA GLN A 74 -15.49 -13.72 -5.14
C GLN A 74 -16.50 -13.13 -4.14
N LYS A 75 -17.42 -13.97 -3.65
CA LYS A 75 -18.38 -13.55 -2.62
C LYS A 75 -17.63 -13.09 -1.37
N PRO A 76 -17.97 -11.93 -0.78
CA PRO A 76 -17.28 -11.42 0.39
C PRO A 76 -17.43 -12.40 1.55
N THR A 77 -16.31 -12.92 2.04
CA THR A 77 -16.27 -13.78 3.22
C THR A 77 -16.63 -12.92 4.44
N LYS A 78 -17.62 -13.35 5.23
CA LYS A 78 -18.06 -12.68 6.48
C LYS A 78 -17.03 -12.80 7.62
N LYS A 79 -15.73 -12.69 7.34
CA LYS A 79 -14.71 -12.66 8.39
C LYS A 79 -14.70 -11.27 9.02
N ARG A 80 -14.88 -11.21 10.33
CA ARG A 80 -14.83 -9.95 11.09
C ARG A 80 -13.40 -9.39 11.02
N LEU A 81 -13.25 -8.18 10.50
CA LEU A 81 -11.97 -7.48 10.43
C LEU A 81 -11.60 -6.94 11.82
N GLU A 82 -10.42 -7.30 12.33
CA GLU A 82 -9.86 -6.71 13.54
C GLU A 82 -8.74 -5.72 13.18
N VAL A 83 -8.54 -4.67 13.99
CA VAL A 83 -7.45 -3.70 13.78
C VAL A 83 -6.11 -4.41 13.70
N SER A 84 -5.86 -5.38 14.57
CA SER A 84 -4.60 -6.14 14.58
C SER A 84 -4.32 -6.85 13.25
N ASP A 85 -5.34 -7.41 12.59
CA ASP A 85 -5.19 -8.08 11.30
C ASP A 85 -4.86 -7.07 10.19
N LEU A 86 -5.55 -5.93 10.17
CA LEU A 86 -5.25 -4.85 9.22
C LEU A 86 -3.84 -4.31 9.41
N ILE A 87 -3.44 -4.06 10.66
CA ILE A 87 -2.11 -3.58 11.02
C ILE A 87 -1.04 -4.60 10.63
N LYS A 88 -1.29 -5.89 10.83
CA LYS A 88 -0.37 -6.95 10.39
C LYS A 88 -0.15 -6.90 8.87
N ASN A 89 -1.22 -6.77 8.09
CA ASN A 89 -1.13 -6.63 6.64
C ASN A 89 -0.41 -5.35 6.22
N ILE A 90 -0.66 -4.22 6.90
CA ILE A 90 0.04 -2.96 6.65
C ILE A 90 1.54 -3.11 6.93
N ARG A 91 1.96 -3.76 8.03
CA ARG A 91 3.38 -4.01 8.32
C ARG A 91 4.06 -4.83 7.23
N TYR A 92 3.41 -5.90 6.77
CA TYR A 92 3.93 -6.68 5.65
C TYR A 92 4.02 -5.85 4.38
N GLY A 93 3.05 -4.99 4.11
CA GLY A 93 3.08 -4.04 3.00
C GLY A 93 4.26 -3.09 3.10
N ILE A 94 4.45 -2.42 4.24
CA ILE A 94 5.59 -1.53 4.50
C ILE A 94 6.91 -2.27 4.30
N TRP A 95 7.04 -3.47 4.88
CA TRP A 95 8.24 -4.30 4.72
C TRP A 95 8.49 -4.66 3.25
N ALA A 96 7.49 -5.12 2.52
CA ALA A 96 7.62 -5.48 1.10
C ALA A 96 8.02 -4.27 0.25
N VAL A 97 7.41 -3.11 0.50
CA VAL A 97 7.69 -1.87 -0.24
C VAL A 97 9.05 -1.26 0.15
N SER A 98 9.57 -1.54 1.34
CA SER A 98 10.85 -0.98 1.82
C SER A 98 12.08 -1.34 0.96
N TYR A 99 11.99 -2.45 0.21
CA TYR A 99 13.00 -2.90 -0.76
C TYR A 99 13.03 -2.05 -2.03
N PHE A 100 11.99 -1.27 -2.28
CA PHE A 100 11.85 -0.44 -3.47
C PHE A 100 12.28 1.00 -3.19
N GLU A 101 13.00 1.58 -4.14
CA GLU A 101 13.14 3.02 -4.28
C GLU A 101 11.86 3.61 -4.85
N LYS A 102 11.33 2.95 -5.88
CA LYS A 102 10.12 3.36 -6.59
C LYS A 102 9.32 2.14 -6.98
N LEU A 103 8.01 2.23 -6.79
CA LEU A 103 7.05 1.23 -7.27
C LEU A 103 5.94 1.98 -8.00
N LYS A 104 5.68 1.60 -9.24
CA LYS A 104 4.67 2.25 -10.07
C LYS A 104 3.87 1.20 -10.80
N VAL A 105 2.55 1.26 -10.65
CA VAL A 105 1.60 0.49 -11.43
C VAL A 105 0.66 1.49 -12.08
N LYS A 106 0.81 1.70 -13.39
CA LYS A 106 0.07 2.74 -14.11
C LYS A 106 -1.41 2.41 -14.24
N GLU A 107 -1.73 1.16 -14.51
CA GLU A 107 -3.11 0.72 -14.68
C GLU A 107 -3.35 -0.62 -13.98
N ILE A 108 -4.30 -0.64 -13.05
CA ILE A 108 -4.82 -1.82 -12.40
C ILE A 108 -6.28 -1.95 -12.84
N ILE A 109 -6.59 -2.99 -13.59
CA ILE A 109 -7.96 -3.28 -14.04
C ILE A 109 -8.67 -4.06 -12.94
N LEU A 110 -9.67 -3.44 -12.32
CA LEU A 110 -10.50 -4.05 -11.28
C LEU A 110 -11.74 -4.72 -11.88
N ASP A 111 -12.30 -4.11 -12.92
CA ASP A 111 -13.33 -4.65 -13.82
C ASP A 111 -13.36 -3.81 -15.11
N ASP A 112 -14.33 -4.06 -16.00
CA ASP A 112 -14.47 -3.39 -17.30
C ASP A 112 -14.50 -1.85 -17.23
N LYS A 113 -14.92 -1.26 -16.10
CA LYS A 113 -15.12 0.19 -15.93
C LYS A 113 -14.23 0.79 -14.85
N ASN A 114 -13.74 -0.02 -13.93
CA ASN A 114 -13.02 0.42 -12.76
C ASN A 114 -11.52 0.16 -12.92
N LYS A 115 -10.77 1.27 -12.97
CA LYS A 115 -9.32 1.27 -13.06
C LYS A 115 -8.71 1.98 -11.86
N ALA A 116 -7.56 1.50 -11.43
CA ALA A 116 -6.78 2.10 -10.37
C ALA A 116 -5.32 2.29 -10.76
N ASN A 117 -4.60 3.13 -10.04
CA ASN A 117 -3.15 3.27 -10.17
C ASN A 117 -2.51 3.39 -8.78
N ILE A 118 -1.25 3.00 -8.71
CA ILE A 118 -0.46 3.03 -7.48
C ILE A 118 0.92 3.57 -7.81
N PHE A 119 1.38 4.52 -7.02
CA PHE A 119 2.74 5.02 -7.08
C PHE A 119 3.34 5.13 -5.68
N PHE A 120 4.60 4.78 -5.57
CA PHE A 120 5.42 4.93 -4.38
C PHE A 120 6.78 5.48 -4.79
N ASP A 121 7.23 6.53 -4.12
CA ASP A 121 8.45 7.27 -4.45
C ASP A 121 9.62 7.05 -3.48
N GLY A 122 9.46 6.10 -2.55
CA GLY A 122 10.41 5.85 -1.46
C GLY A 122 9.94 6.39 -0.11
N SER A 123 8.96 7.31 -0.10
CA SER A 123 8.48 7.97 1.12
C SER A 123 6.96 8.11 1.18
N LYS A 124 6.34 8.38 0.04
CA LYS A 124 4.92 8.65 -0.11
C LYS A 124 4.29 7.63 -1.02
N TYR A 125 3.01 7.39 -0.77
CA TYR A 125 2.14 6.55 -1.55
C TYR A 125 1.08 7.43 -2.19
N GLU A 126 0.91 7.28 -3.49
CA GLU A 126 -0.22 7.82 -4.23
C GLU A 126 -1.06 6.66 -4.74
N LEU A 127 -2.37 6.75 -4.49
CA LEU A 127 -3.37 5.80 -4.92
C LEU A 127 -4.47 6.54 -5.65
N GLU A 128 -4.86 6.04 -6.81
CA GLU A 128 -6.07 6.48 -7.47
C GLU A 128 -6.97 5.28 -7.69
N PHE A 129 -8.19 5.37 -7.20
CA PHE A 129 -9.26 4.42 -7.41
C PHE A 129 -10.48 5.16 -8.00
N PRO A 130 -11.46 4.43 -8.55
CA PRO A 130 -12.72 5.06 -8.95
C PRO A 130 -13.35 5.81 -7.78
N GLY A 131 -13.59 7.11 -7.95
CA GLY A 131 -14.17 7.98 -6.93
C GLY A 131 -13.23 8.44 -5.81
N ILE A 132 -11.99 7.94 -5.71
CA ILE A 132 -11.07 8.27 -4.60
C ILE A 132 -9.65 8.51 -5.13
N LYS A 133 -9.00 9.58 -4.69
CA LYS A 133 -7.55 9.79 -4.89
C LYS A 133 -6.90 10.06 -3.53
N GLY A 134 -5.84 9.35 -3.20
CA GLY A 134 -5.16 9.44 -1.91
C GLY A 134 -3.67 9.64 -2.07
N GLU A 135 -3.09 10.55 -1.28
CA GLU A 135 -1.67 10.72 -1.03
C GLU A 135 -1.43 10.58 0.47
N PHE A 136 -0.53 9.68 0.86
CA PHE A 136 -0.21 9.43 2.26
C PHE A 136 1.23 8.97 2.46
N SER A 137 1.74 9.09 3.68
CA SER A 137 2.98 8.44 4.11
C SER A 137 2.72 7.50 5.27
N LEU A 138 3.50 6.42 5.31
CA LEU A 138 3.45 5.40 6.35
C LEU A 138 4.83 5.24 6.96
N GLU A 139 4.89 5.24 8.28
CA GLU A 139 6.10 4.98 9.05
C GLU A 139 5.82 3.88 10.08
N ASP A 140 6.79 2.99 10.29
CA ASP A 140 6.75 1.97 11.33
C ASP A 140 7.94 2.17 12.28
N ASP A 141 7.73 2.97 13.32
CA ASP A 141 8.70 3.20 14.41
C ASP A 141 8.03 2.88 15.75
N LYS A 142 8.04 1.59 16.10
CA LYS A 142 7.30 0.93 17.21
C LYS A 142 5.77 1.00 17.07
N ASN A 143 5.25 2.16 16.69
CA ASN A 143 3.87 2.43 16.33
C ASN A 143 3.79 2.63 14.81
N ILE A 144 2.68 2.22 14.20
CA ILE A 144 2.43 2.54 12.79
C ILE A 144 1.83 3.94 12.76
N LYS A 145 2.48 4.87 12.07
CA LYS A 145 2.00 6.22 11.85
C LYS A 145 1.57 6.36 10.39
N LEU A 146 0.36 6.84 10.20
CA LEU A 146 -0.22 7.21 8.91
C LEU A 146 -0.35 8.73 8.89
N LYS A 147 0.22 9.37 7.87
CA LYS A 147 -0.06 10.77 7.56
C LYS A 147 -0.84 10.81 6.25
N ILE A 148 -2.08 11.28 6.33
CA ILE A 148 -2.93 11.51 5.16
C ILE A 148 -2.62 12.92 4.68
N ILE A 149 -1.88 13.02 3.58
CA ILE A 149 -1.47 14.31 2.99
C ILE A 149 -2.66 14.90 2.24
N ASN A 150 -3.33 14.08 1.43
CA ASN A 150 -4.53 14.46 0.71
C ASN A 150 -5.36 13.23 0.34
N LEU A 151 -6.56 13.10 0.87
CA LEU A 151 -7.52 12.09 0.49
C LEU A 151 -8.78 12.74 -0.09
N LEU A 152 -8.91 12.69 -1.40
CA LEU A 152 -10.00 13.26 -2.17
C LEU A 152 -11.06 12.20 -2.47
N PHE A 153 -12.27 12.41 -1.96
CA PHE A 153 -13.48 11.70 -2.36
C PHE A 153 -14.19 12.51 -3.46
N LYS A 154 -14.06 12.06 -4.71
CA LYS A 154 -14.54 12.77 -5.91
C LYS A 154 -16.07 12.86 -5.94
N ASP A 155 -16.75 11.78 -5.61
CA ASP A 155 -18.23 11.67 -5.67
C ASP A 155 -18.94 12.67 -4.74
N ILE A 156 -18.42 12.83 -3.53
CA ILE A 156 -19.00 13.70 -2.51
C ILE A 156 -18.27 15.05 -2.41
N LYS A 157 -17.26 15.27 -3.25
CA LYS A 157 -16.45 16.48 -3.31
C LYS A 157 -15.90 16.88 -1.94
N VAL A 158 -15.27 15.93 -1.26
CA VAL A 158 -14.67 16.11 0.07
C VAL A 158 -13.19 15.78 0.02
N GLN A 159 -12.39 16.62 0.66
CA GLN A 159 -10.98 16.38 0.92
C GLN A 159 -10.77 16.07 2.40
N VAL A 160 -9.91 15.11 2.69
CA VAL A 160 -9.50 14.73 4.05
C VAL A 160 -7.98 14.81 4.16
N ASP A 161 -7.51 15.45 5.21
CA ASP A 161 -6.11 15.50 5.60
C ASP A 161 -5.97 15.21 7.10
N GLY A 162 -4.81 14.75 7.54
CA GLY A 162 -4.58 14.48 8.96
C GLY A 162 -3.63 13.34 9.24
N ASN A 163 -3.76 12.76 10.42
CA ASN A 163 -2.91 11.65 10.85
C ASN A 163 -3.69 10.60 11.62
N ALA A 164 -3.14 9.39 11.61
CA ALA A 164 -3.54 8.32 12.49
C ALA A 164 -2.30 7.60 13.01
N HIS A 165 -2.38 7.04 14.21
CA HIS A 165 -1.33 6.16 14.71
C HIS A 165 -1.92 4.98 15.46
N TYR A 166 -1.35 3.81 15.21
CA TYR A 166 -1.71 2.59 15.91
C TYR A 166 -0.69 2.28 17.00
N SER A 167 -1.19 2.06 18.22
CA SER A 167 -0.40 1.60 19.35
C SER A 167 -0.58 0.10 19.56
N PRO A 168 0.45 -0.75 19.32
CA PRO A 168 0.35 -2.19 19.55
C PRO A 168 0.03 -2.55 21.01
N LYS A 169 0.53 -1.74 21.97
CA LYS A 169 0.28 -1.95 23.40
C LYS A 169 -1.19 -1.74 23.74
N ALA A 170 -1.81 -0.69 23.20
CA ALA A 170 -3.22 -0.36 23.46
C ALA A 170 -4.19 -1.10 22.53
N ARG A 171 -3.71 -1.68 21.42
CA ARG A 171 -4.53 -2.27 20.34
C ARG A 171 -5.59 -1.32 19.78
N LYS A 172 -5.33 -0.01 19.87
CA LYS A 172 -6.21 1.06 19.38
C LYS A 172 -5.48 1.91 18.35
N MET A 173 -6.26 2.44 17.41
CA MET A 173 -5.84 3.46 16.46
C MET A 173 -6.40 4.81 16.94
N ALA A 174 -5.51 5.77 17.16
CA ALA A 174 -5.87 7.16 17.38
C ALA A 174 -5.81 7.91 16.05
N PHE A 175 -6.72 8.84 15.83
CA PHE A 175 -6.73 9.66 14.62
C PHE A 175 -7.10 11.11 14.92
N ASN A 176 -6.58 11.99 14.08
CA ASN A 176 -6.96 13.40 14.01
C ASN A 176 -7.05 13.76 12.52
N LEU A 177 -8.28 13.98 12.05
CA LEU A 177 -8.60 14.21 10.65
C LEU A 177 -9.31 15.55 10.50
N ILE A 178 -9.04 16.23 9.39
CA ILE A 178 -9.71 17.44 8.96
C ILE A 178 -10.43 17.11 7.66
N VAL A 179 -11.73 17.30 7.65
CA VAL A 179 -12.60 17.06 6.50
C VAL A 179 -13.06 18.40 5.96
N LYS A 180 -12.74 18.69 4.70
CA LYS A 180 -13.03 19.94 4.02
C LYS A 180 -13.92 19.67 2.80
N PRO A 181 -15.12 20.25 2.72
CA PRO A 181 -15.91 20.24 1.49
C PRO A 181 -15.19 21.06 0.43
N LEU A 182 -15.05 20.54 -0.78
CA LEU A 182 -14.44 21.30 -1.88
C LEU A 182 -15.31 22.50 -2.33
N ILE A 183 -16.62 22.44 -2.07
CA ILE A 183 -17.58 23.47 -2.45
C ILE A 183 -17.54 24.67 -1.48
N GLU A 184 -17.15 24.44 -0.23
CA GLU A 184 -17.01 25.47 0.80
C GLU A 184 -15.71 25.22 1.59
N PRO A 185 -14.52 25.55 1.04
CA PRO A 185 -13.24 25.19 1.66
C PRO A 185 -12.98 25.84 3.03
N SER A 186 -13.73 26.91 3.36
CA SER A 186 -13.71 27.56 4.68
C SER A 186 -14.40 26.73 5.77
N ALA A 187 -15.27 25.80 5.36
CA ALA A 187 -15.90 24.83 6.25
C ALA A 187 -14.92 23.68 6.52
N ALA A 188 -14.63 23.40 7.79
CA ALA A 188 -13.82 22.28 8.21
C ALA A 188 -14.52 21.51 9.34
N ILE A 189 -14.56 20.19 9.21
CA ILE A 189 -14.91 19.28 10.30
C ILE A 189 -13.63 18.66 10.83
N TYR A 190 -13.35 18.85 12.11
CA TYR A 190 -12.24 18.27 12.83
C TYR A 190 -12.72 17.03 13.57
N LEU A 191 -12.18 15.88 13.21
CA LEU A 191 -12.51 14.57 13.78
C LEU A 191 -11.31 14.08 14.58
N GLN A 192 -11.46 13.96 15.88
CA GLN A 192 -10.46 13.36 16.75
C GLN A 192 -11.05 12.13 17.42
N GLY A 193 -10.34 11.02 17.43
CA GLY A 193 -10.90 9.83 18.04
C GLY A 193 -9.93 8.67 18.24
N LEU A 194 -10.49 7.62 18.85
CA LEU A 194 -9.85 6.35 19.15
C LEU A 194 -10.77 5.23 18.67
N THR A 195 -10.21 4.22 18.02
CA THR A 195 -10.99 3.07 17.55
C THR A 195 -10.20 1.76 17.62
N ASP A 196 -10.89 0.67 17.92
CA ASP A 196 -10.43 -0.71 17.74
C ASP A 196 -11.20 -1.42 16.59
N LEU A 197 -11.88 -0.63 15.73
CA LEU A 197 -12.84 -1.03 14.69
C LEU A 197 -14.09 -1.76 15.18
N LYS A 198 -14.22 -2.02 16.49
CA LYS A 198 -15.45 -2.51 17.13
C LYS A 198 -16.21 -1.35 17.76
N THR A 199 -15.47 -0.42 18.36
CA THR A 199 -15.95 0.80 18.98
C THR A 199 -15.20 1.99 18.42
N ILE A 200 -15.86 3.15 18.45
CA ILE A 200 -15.27 4.43 18.07
C ILE A 200 -15.62 5.47 19.13
N GLU A 201 -14.60 6.01 19.77
CA GLU A 201 -14.70 7.20 20.61
C GLU A 201 -14.38 8.38 19.71
N LEU A 202 -15.36 9.25 19.45
CA LEU A 202 -15.26 10.32 18.46
C LEU A 202 -15.62 11.68 19.07
N LYS A 203 -14.71 12.63 18.92
CA LYS A 203 -14.94 14.06 19.16
C LYS A 203 -14.99 14.76 17.81
N ILE A 204 -16.08 15.47 17.57
CA ILE A 204 -16.32 16.25 16.34
C ILE A 204 -16.37 17.72 16.73
N ASN A 205 -15.53 18.53 16.09
CA ASN A 205 -15.65 19.99 16.12
C ASN A 205 -15.84 20.51 14.70
N THR A 206 -16.52 21.63 14.54
CA THR A 206 -16.74 22.25 13.23
C THR A 206 -16.30 23.71 13.27
N SER A 207 -15.75 24.21 12.18
CA SER A 207 -15.72 25.66 11.96
C SER A 207 -17.13 26.19 11.70
N PRO A 208 -17.38 27.51 11.72
CA PRO A 208 -18.63 28.07 11.22
C PRO A 208 -18.88 27.60 9.79
N MET A 209 -20.04 26.99 9.54
CA MET A 209 -20.44 26.48 8.23
C MET A 209 -21.77 27.09 7.82
N LYS A 210 -21.89 27.47 6.54
CA LYS A 210 -23.17 27.97 6.01
C LYS A 210 -24.14 26.84 5.69
N SER A 211 -23.64 25.64 5.37
CA SER A 211 -24.47 24.52 4.94
C SER A 211 -23.83 23.15 5.19
N LEU A 212 -24.67 22.16 5.51
CA LEU A 212 -24.30 20.73 5.57
C LEU A 212 -24.68 19.98 4.28
N ALA A 213 -25.02 20.69 3.20
CA ALA A 213 -25.51 20.08 1.97
C ALA A 213 -24.54 19.07 1.34
N PHE A 214 -23.22 19.25 1.53
CA PHE A 214 -22.20 18.32 1.03
C PHE A 214 -22.28 16.92 1.67
N LEU A 215 -22.94 16.77 2.83
CA LEU A 215 -23.16 15.48 3.49
C LEU A 215 -24.39 14.75 2.94
N LYS A 216 -25.31 15.43 2.25
CA LYS A 216 -26.55 14.82 1.72
C LYS A 216 -26.30 13.54 0.91
N PRO A 217 -25.29 13.46 0.01
CA PRO A 217 -25.02 12.25 -0.76
C PRO A 217 -24.70 11.02 0.10
N LEU A 218 -24.16 11.20 1.30
CA LEU A 218 -23.83 10.10 2.21
C LEU A 218 -25.09 9.43 2.78
N PHE A 219 -26.14 10.20 3.01
CA PHE A 219 -27.39 9.72 3.60
C PHE A 219 -28.41 9.26 2.54
N GLN A 220 -28.39 9.85 1.34
CA GLN A 220 -29.31 9.48 0.26
C GLN A 220 -29.05 8.07 -0.30
N ARG A 221 -27.78 7.61 -0.35
CA ARG A 221 -27.46 6.23 -0.78
C ARG A 221 -27.98 5.14 0.17
N GLN A 222 -28.24 5.46 1.44
CA GLN A 222 -28.79 4.51 2.41
C GLN A 222 -30.32 4.37 2.31
N SER A 223 -31.02 5.43 1.88
CA SER A 223 -32.49 5.43 1.79
C SER A 223 -33.05 4.65 0.60
N GLN A 224 -32.21 4.26 -0.37
CA GLN A 224 -32.62 3.46 -1.55
C GLN A 224 -32.40 1.94 -1.36
N LYS A 225 -32.03 1.50 -0.15
CA LYS A 225 -31.85 0.08 0.21
C LYS A 225 -32.82 -0.40 1.30
N ILE A 226 -33.93 0.31 1.51
CA ILE A 226 -35.04 -0.13 2.38
C ILE A 226 -36.20 -0.51 1.48
#